data_AF-A0A6I9PVR3-F1
#
_entry.id   AF-A0A6I9PVR3-F1
#
_cell.length_a   1.000
_cell.length_b   1.000
_cell.length_c   1.000
_cell.angle_alpha   90.00
_cell.angle_beta   90.00
_cell.angle_gamma   90.00
#
_symmetry.space_group_name_H-M   'P 1'
#
loop_
_entity.id
_entity.type
_entity.pdbx_description
1 polymer ?
#
loop_
_entity_poly.entity_id
_entity_poly.type
_entity_poly.pdbx_seq_one_letter_code
_entity_poly.pdbx_strand_id
1 'polypeptide(L)'
;MVSVVHMQNGLKVIRCKAAVSWESNKPLVIEDIEVAPPQDNEVRIKIVATAVCHSDLYQLFENKHKDGFPTVLGHEAAGIVESVGPGVTEYRP
;
A
#
# COMPACT_ATOMS: atom_id res chain seq x y z
N MET A 1 -2.68 2.50 4.15
CA MET A 1 -3.12 1.09 4.07
C MET A 1 -3.85 0.90 2.75
N VAL A 2 -3.34 0.05 1.85
CA VAL A 2 -3.98 -0.22 0.54
C VAL A 2 -4.84 -1.47 0.67
N SER A 3 -6.12 -1.38 0.31
CA SER A 3 -6.99 -2.55 0.14
C SER A 3 -7.36 -2.68 -1.33
N VAL A 4 -6.87 -3.73 -1.98
CA VAL A 4 -7.13 -3.97 -3.41
C VAL A 4 -8.58 -4.45 -3.59
N VAL A 5 -9.49 -3.54 -3.97
CA VAL A 5 -10.93 -3.81 -4.08
C VAL A 5 -11.35 -4.29 -5.48
N HIS A 6 -10.48 -4.21 -6.49
CA HIS A 6 -10.78 -4.70 -7.84
C HIS A 6 -9.65 -5.59 -8.37
N MET A 7 -9.94 -6.89 -8.49
CA MET A 7 -9.01 -7.90 -9.00
C MET A 7 -9.02 -7.84 -10.54
N GLN A 8 -8.11 -7.06 -11.13
CA GLN A 8 -7.70 -7.31 -12.51
C GLN A 8 -6.34 -8.00 -12.46
N ASN A 9 -6.34 -9.31 -12.72
CA ASN A 9 -5.14 -10.14 -12.63
C ASN A 9 -4.10 -9.72 -13.69
N GLY A 10 -2.81 -9.67 -13.30
CA GLY A 10 -1.67 -9.61 -14.21
C GLY A 10 -0.94 -8.26 -14.25
N LEU A 11 0.00 -8.11 -15.19
CA LEU A 11 0.94 -6.97 -15.30
C LEU A 11 0.29 -5.64 -15.79
N LYS A 12 -0.92 -5.33 -15.33
CA LYS A 12 -1.63 -4.07 -15.60
C LYS A 12 -1.68 -3.20 -14.35
N VAL A 13 -1.94 -1.91 -14.54
CA VAL A 13 -2.29 -1.00 -13.44
C VAL A 13 -3.60 -1.44 -12.80
N ILE A 14 -3.65 -1.48 -11.47
CA ILE A 14 -4.84 -1.82 -10.70
C ILE A 14 -5.38 -0.58 -10.02
N ARG A 15 -6.70 -0.35 -10.10
CA ARG A 15 -7.38 0.68 -9.31
C ARG A 15 -7.96 0.09 -8.03
N CYS A 16 -7.68 0.73 -6.90
CA CYS A 16 -8.14 0.25 -5.60
C CYS A 16 -8.26 1.34 -4.55
N LYS A 17 -8.78 0.99 -3.36
CA LYS A 17 -8.93 1.93 -2.25
C LYS A 17 -7.66 1.97 -1.40
N ALA A 18 -7.27 3.16 -0.99
CA ALA A 18 -6.24 3.36 0.01
C ALA A 18 -6.62 4.46 0.99
N ALA A 19 -6.22 4.27 2.25
CA ALA A 19 -6.21 5.35 3.23
C ALA A 19 -4.93 6.18 3.01
N VAL A 20 -5.09 7.39 2.46
CA VAL A 20 -4.02 8.32 2.12
C VAL A 20 -3.91 9.40 3.19
N SER A 21 -2.69 9.64 3.65
CA SER A 21 -2.36 10.83 4.41
C SER A 21 -1.83 11.90 3.46
N TRP A 22 -2.62 12.95 3.29
CA TRP A 22 -2.25 14.09 2.43
C TRP A 22 -1.33 15.08 3.12
N GLU A 23 -1.49 15.25 4.43
CA GLU A 23 -0.73 16.21 5.25
C GLU A 23 -0.60 15.69 6.68
N SER A 24 0.47 16.10 7.37
CA SER A 24 0.65 15.86 8.81
C SER A 24 -0.52 16.43 9.63
N ASN A 25 -0.90 15.69 10.67
CA ASN A 25 -1.95 16.05 11.62
C ASN A 25 -3.33 16.27 10.99
N LYS A 26 -3.63 15.56 9.89
CA LYS A 26 -4.95 15.48 9.27
C LYS A 26 -5.49 14.05 9.30
N PRO A 27 -6.82 13.84 9.34
CA PRO A 27 -7.39 12.51 9.18
C PRO A 27 -6.99 11.88 7.84
N LEU A 28 -6.87 10.55 7.82
CA LEU A 28 -6.70 9.79 6.58
C LEU A 28 -7.94 9.94 5.70
N VAL A 29 -7.73 10.05 4.38
CA VAL A 29 -8.80 10.11 3.38
C VAL A 29 -8.81 8.80 2.59
N ILE A 30 -10.00 8.23 2.37
CA ILE A 30 -10.15 7.04 1.52
C ILE A 30 -10.24 7.49 0.07
N GLU A 31 -9.21 7.16 -0.71
CA GLU A 31 -9.08 7.52 -2.11
C GLU A 31 -9.13 6.28 -3.00
N ASP A 32 -9.54 6.46 -4.26
CA ASP A 32 -9.25 5.46 -5.30
C ASP A 32 -7.90 5.80 -5.95
N ILE A 33 -6.93 4.91 -5.79
CA ILE A 33 -5.56 5.06 -6.29
C ILE A 33 -5.26 4.06 -7.39
N GLU A 34 -4.20 4.32 -8.15
CA GLU A 34 -3.63 3.41 -9.13
C GLU A 34 -2.34 2.78 -8.60
N VAL A 35 -2.24 1.44 -8.71
CA VAL A 35 -1.06 0.67 -8.33
C VAL A 35 -0.45 0.07 -9.59
N ALA A 36 0.78 0.47 -9.88
CA ALA A 36 1.54 -0.03 -11.02
C ALA A 36 1.78 -1.56 -10.94
N PRO A 37 2.05 -2.24 -12.07
CA PRO A 37 2.59 -3.60 -12.04
C PRO A 37 3.95 -3.65 -11.32
N PRO A 38 4.31 -4.80 -10.71
CA PRO A 38 5.62 -4.96 -10.08
C PRO A 38 6.74 -4.86 -11.12
N GLN A 39 7.83 -4.19 -10.76
CA GLN A 39 9.07 -4.12 -11.53
C GLN A 39 9.99 -5.32 -11.25
N ASP A 40 11.21 -5.29 -11.79
CA ASP A 40 12.21 -6.34 -11.56
C ASP A 40 12.46 -6.56 -10.06
N ASN A 41 12.39 -7.82 -9.63
CA ASN A 41 12.52 -8.25 -8.23
C ASN A 41 11.45 -7.69 -7.26
N GLU A 42 10.32 -7.20 -7.75
CA GLU A 42 9.19 -6.75 -6.91
C GLU A 42 8.04 -7.77 -6.87
N VAL A 43 7.29 -7.76 -5.77
CA VAL A 43 6.07 -8.56 -5.59
C VAL A 43 4.92 -7.63 -5.29
N ARG A 44 3.80 -7.79 -6.02
CA ARG A 44 2.56 -7.07 -5.74
C ARG A 44 1.61 -7.95 -4.95
N ILE A 45 1.16 -7.47 -3.80
CA ILE A 45 0.38 -8.23 -2.82
C ILE A 45 -1.03 -7.64 -2.72
N LYS A 46 -2.04 -8.50 -2.74
CA LYS A 46 -3.39 -8.17 -2.27
C LYS A 46 -3.43 -8.26 -0.75
N ILE A 47 -3.50 -7.11 -0.08
CA ILE A 47 -3.70 -7.07 1.37
C ILE A 47 -5.09 -7.61 1.73
N VAL A 48 -5.13 -8.59 2.63
CA VAL A 48 -6.37 -9.22 3.14
C VAL A 48 -6.71 -8.67 4.53
N ALA A 49 -5.71 -8.49 5.38
CA ALA A 49 -5.86 -7.96 6.72
C ALA A 49 -4.62 -7.17 7.13
N THR A 50 -4.80 -6.20 8.02
CA THR A 50 -3.75 -5.27 8.44
C THR A 50 -4.21 -4.52 9.68
N ALA A 51 -3.26 -4.14 10.53
CA ALA A 51 -3.50 -3.48 11.80
C ALA A 51 -2.91 -2.06 11.79
N VAL A 52 -3.37 -1.25 12.74
CA VAL A 52 -2.79 0.07 13.00
C VAL A 52 -1.78 -0.08 14.13
N CYS A 53 -0.52 0.22 13.85
CA CYS A 53 0.50 0.30 14.87
C CYS A 53 0.57 1.71 15.45
N HIS A 54 1.12 1.84 16.66
CA HIS A 54 1.36 3.16 17.25
C HIS A 54 2.31 4.02 16.40
N SER A 55 3.28 3.42 15.72
CA SER A 55 4.20 4.12 14.82
C SER A 55 3.51 4.74 13.59
N ASP A 56 2.40 4.16 13.11
CA ASP A 56 1.60 4.79 12.05
C ASP A 56 0.96 6.10 12.57
N LEU A 57 0.46 6.08 13.81
CA LEU A 57 -0.12 7.25 14.48
C LEU A 57 0.95 8.30 14.79
N TYR A 58 2.13 7.87 15.26
CA TYR A 58 3.28 8.74 15.47
C TYR A 58 3.65 9.47 14.17
N GLN A 59 3.78 8.74 13.06
CA GLN A 59 4.10 9.33 11.76
C GLN A 59 3.02 10.33 11.30
N LEU A 60 1.75 10.03 11.57
CA LEU A 60 0.63 10.88 11.16
C LEU A 60 0.47 12.15 11.99
N PHE A 61 0.59 12.05 13.32
CA PHE A 61 0.18 13.11 14.24
C PHE A 61 1.34 13.78 15.00
N GLU A 62 2.42 13.05 15.24
CA GLU A 62 3.49 13.50 16.15
C GLU A 62 4.79 13.86 15.42
N ASN A 63 5.04 13.23 14.27
CA ASN A 63 6.20 13.54 13.46
C ASN A 63 6.09 14.96 12.88
N LYS A 64 7.01 15.83 13.29
CA LYS A 64 7.08 17.25 12.89
C LYS A 64 7.75 17.46 11.54
N HIS A 65 8.33 16.41 10.95
CA HIS A 65 8.89 16.44 9.61
C HIS A 65 7.75 16.41 8.59
N LYS A 66 7.62 17.49 7.82
CA LYS A 66 6.64 17.59 6.73
C LYS A 66 7.05 16.78 5.50
N ASP A 67 8.31 16.37 5.44
CA ASP A 67 8.86 15.60 4.35
C ASP A 67 8.30 14.17 4.43
N GLY A 68 7.65 13.72 3.36
CA GLY A 68 7.06 12.38 3.28
C GLY A 68 5.54 12.34 3.12
N PHE A 69 4.87 13.48 2.92
CA PHE A 69 3.47 13.52 2.46
C PHE A 69 3.40 13.94 0.97
N PRO A 70 2.43 13.44 0.18
CA PRO A 70 1.41 12.46 0.55
C PRO A 70 1.99 11.05 0.72
N THR A 71 1.37 10.24 1.60
CA THR A 71 1.82 8.86 1.85
C THR A 71 0.68 7.91 2.20
N VAL A 72 0.93 6.63 1.97
CA VAL A 72 0.07 5.52 2.38
C VAL A 72 0.78 4.77 3.49
N LEU A 73 0.32 4.96 4.73
CA LEU A 73 0.89 4.32 5.93
C LEU A 73 0.48 2.83 6.06
N GLY A 74 0.90 2.18 7.14
CA GLY A 74 0.58 0.79 7.44
C GLY A 74 1.71 -0.15 7.03
N HIS A 75 2.30 -0.80 8.03
CA HIS A 75 3.45 -1.71 7.88
C HIS A 75 3.22 -3.08 8.54
N GLU A 76 2.01 -3.32 9.06
CA GLU A 76 1.61 -4.57 9.69
C GLU A 76 0.44 -5.17 8.90
N ALA A 77 0.73 -6.12 8.01
CA ALA A 77 -0.27 -6.68 7.10
C ALA A 77 -0.01 -8.15 6.74
N ALA A 78 -1.08 -8.83 6.34
CA ALA A 78 -1.06 -10.14 5.71
C ALA A 78 -1.89 -10.11 4.42
N GLY A 79 -1.42 -10.84 3.40
CA GLY A 79 -2.02 -10.80 2.08
C GLY A 79 -1.70 -12.02 1.23
N ILE A 80 -2.18 -11.98 0.00
CA ILE A 80 -1.97 -13.02 -1.01
C ILE A 80 -1.17 -12.38 -2.14
N VAL A 81 -0.17 -13.10 -2.67
CA VAL A 81 0.59 -12.65 -3.84
C VAL A 81 -0.38 -12.52 -5.03
N GLU A 82 -0.43 -11.35 -5.66
CA GLU A 82 -1.27 -11.12 -6.85
C GLU A 82 -0.46 -11.29 -8.13
N SER A 83 0.73 -10.69 -8.18
CA SER A 83 1.67 -10.82 -9.30
C SER A 83 3.10 -10.64 -8.82
N VAL A 84 4.04 -11.20 -9.59
CA VAL A 84 5.48 -11.06 -9.37
C VAL A 84 6.11 -10.45 -10.60
N GLY A 85 7.11 -9.60 -10.39
CA GLY A 85 7.92 -9.05 -11.46
C GLY A 85 8.95 -10.04 -12.00
N PRO A 86 9.68 -9.66 -13.06
CA PRO A 86 10.82 -10.45 -13.55
C PRO A 86 11.85 -10.71 -12.44
N GLY A 87 12.58 -11.82 -12.54
CA GLY A 87 13.63 -12.17 -11.57
C GLY A 87 13.15 -12.82 -10.26
N VAL A 88 11.88 -12.67 -9.89
CA VAL A 88 11.31 -13.30 -8.69
C VAL A 88 11.14 -14.81 -8.91
N THR A 89 11.81 -15.62 -8.08
CA THR A 89 11.75 -17.09 -8.14
C THR A 89 11.14 -17.73 -6.90
N GLU A 90 11.13 -17.01 -5.78
CA GLU A 90 10.68 -17.52 -4.48
C GLU A 90 9.16 -17.49 -4.31
N TYR A 91 8.47 -16.63 -5.05
CA TYR A 91 7.04 -16.38 -4.92
C TYR A 91 6.29 -16.60 -6.23
N ARG A 92 5.00 -16.92 -6.11
CA ARG A 92 4.06 -17.04 -7.22
C ARG A 92 2.67 -16.58 -6.76
N PRO A 93 1.80 -16.12 -7.68
CA PRO A 93 0.40 -15.89 -7.39
C PRO A 93 -0.32 -17.14 -6.86
#